data_AF-A0A015KLI4-F1
#
_entry.id   AF-A0A015KLI4-F1
#
_cell.length_a   1.000
_cell.length_b   1.000
_cell.length_c   1.000
_cell.angle_alpha   90.00
_cell.angle_beta   90.00
_cell.angle_gamma   90.00
#
_symmetry.space_group_name_H-M   'P 1'
#
loop_
_entity.id
_entity.type
_entity.pdbx_description
1 polymer ?
#
loop_
_entity_poly.entity_id
_entity_poly.type
_entity_poly.pdbx_seq_one_letter_code
_entity_poly.pdbx_strand_id
1 'polypeptide(L)'
;MPLAISIPKYNSPLPTNIALPCEEWICLQFWPTNPTTAAAIHYTGRFNIKYQVQARQLRKDHPDAHYCACLFQYLREFAILYRSHVCFIAADDKHKILIGEGVPTSTGVRNKKNIVSTNTVLVASDHDFTKLSLTPSVTFFIDIPESIEHSFYNGKVFVSYKDTLFQPSTAIRHSTEFYNAIQSYYEPNIPPILCLYTDGGPDYRTTFGSVQISLLCLFLRGNFDILIALQTAPYHSWANPAERIMSIINLGLQGVAIMRDEMSSYLEKIFEKADTLEQIREAAKKNQDLKTELENCICNVQQLLCARTERLIILSIDKTLKISDTTMDILSKKTNLQEFMRTHCQIRHYSFQIKKCENADCNVCDTIRLPQDIFNGISFLPDPVLAQSAMLNSERAPSTIFVNTKVHNIIQCF
;
A
#
# COMPACT_ATOMS: atom_id res chain seq x y z
N MET A 1 -21.68 -18.84 -6.31
CA MET A 1 -22.57 -19.95 -6.71
C MET A 1 -23.37 -19.47 -7.90
N PRO A 2 -23.98 -20.32 -8.72
CA PRO A 2 -23.72 -21.70 -9.12
C PRO A 2 -24.01 -21.81 -10.64
N LEU A 3 -24.34 -22.99 -11.16
CA LEU A 3 -25.26 -23.04 -12.31
C LEU A 3 -26.51 -22.21 -11.97
N ALA A 4 -26.77 -21.16 -12.73
CA ALA A 4 -28.09 -20.54 -12.76
C ALA A 4 -29.06 -21.58 -13.33
N ILE A 5 -29.88 -22.20 -12.48
CA ILE A 5 -31.11 -22.82 -12.95
C ILE A 5 -32.17 -21.74 -12.84
N SER A 6 -32.44 -21.10 -13.98
CA SER A 6 -33.75 -20.49 -14.20
C SER A 6 -34.77 -21.62 -14.10
N ILE A 7 -35.49 -21.70 -12.99
CA ILE A 7 -36.75 -22.44 -12.96
C ILE A 7 -37.79 -21.45 -13.47
N PRO A 8 -38.37 -21.64 -14.67
CA PRO A 8 -39.53 -20.85 -15.05
C PRO A 8 -40.58 -21.08 -13.98
N LYS A 9 -41.22 -20.02 -13.47
CA LYS A 9 -42.42 -20.17 -12.65
C LYS A 9 -43.47 -20.91 -13.48
N TYR A 10 -43.52 -22.23 -13.33
CA TYR A 10 -44.70 -23.01 -13.67
C TYR A 10 -45.60 -22.96 -12.44
N ASN A 11 -46.74 -22.31 -12.57
CA ASN A 11 -47.82 -22.30 -11.58
C ASN A 11 -48.53 -23.67 -11.50
N SER A 12 -47.82 -24.76 -11.74
CA SER A 12 -48.35 -26.12 -11.80
C SER A 12 -47.31 -27.06 -11.20
N PRO A 13 -47.67 -27.94 -10.26
CA PRO A 13 -46.73 -28.91 -9.69
C PRO A 13 -46.19 -29.82 -10.80
N LEU A 14 -44.89 -30.15 -10.74
CA LEU A 14 -44.23 -31.03 -11.69
C LEU A 14 -44.94 -32.41 -11.75
N PRO A 15 -45.08 -33.03 -12.94
CA PRO A 15 -45.69 -34.36 -13.08
C PRO A 15 -45.01 -35.39 -12.19
N THR A 16 -45.80 -36.19 -11.47
CA THR A 16 -45.36 -37.20 -10.48
C THR A 16 -44.49 -38.33 -11.07
N ASN A 17 -44.42 -38.46 -12.40
CA ASN A 17 -43.60 -39.45 -13.10
C ASN A 17 -42.20 -38.94 -13.48
N ILE A 18 -41.83 -37.70 -13.13
CA ILE A 18 -40.47 -37.19 -13.34
C ILE A 18 -39.60 -37.63 -12.16
N ALA A 19 -38.63 -38.51 -12.42
CA ALA A 19 -37.65 -38.91 -11.42
C ALA A 19 -36.75 -37.73 -11.07
N LEU A 20 -36.99 -37.13 -9.90
CA LEU A 20 -36.10 -36.13 -9.34
C LEU A 20 -34.86 -36.82 -8.76
N PRO A 21 -33.65 -36.27 -8.99
CA PRO A 21 -32.46 -36.81 -8.36
C PRO A 21 -32.61 -36.69 -6.84
N CYS A 22 -32.42 -37.81 -6.14
CA CYS A 22 -32.42 -37.82 -4.68
C CYS A 22 -31.16 -37.13 -4.14
N GLU A 23 -31.22 -36.75 -2.87
CA GLU A 23 -30.15 -36.02 -2.19
C GLU A 23 -28.83 -36.78 -2.26
N GLU A 24 -28.85 -38.12 -2.16
CA GLU A 24 -27.67 -38.97 -2.22
C GLU A 24 -27.02 -39.03 -3.61
N TRP A 25 -27.80 -39.00 -4.69
CA TRP A 25 -27.28 -38.96 -6.07
C TRP A 25 -26.57 -37.62 -6.38
N ILE A 26 -26.97 -36.56 -5.67
CA ILE A 26 -26.29 -35.26 -5.69
C ILE A 26 -25.01 -35.28 -4.86
N CYS A 27 -25.03 -35.88 -3.66
CA CYS A 27 -23.88 -35.99 -2.76
C CYS A 27 -22.71 -36.83 -3.33
N LEU A 28 -23.01 -37.95 -3.99
CA LEU A 28 -22.00 -38.89 -4.52
C LEU A 28 -21.16 -38.33 -5.65
N GLN A 29 -21.73 -37.38 -6.39
CA GLN A 29 -20.95 -36.71 -7.40
C GLN A 29 -19.84 -35.88 -6.77
N PHE A 30 -19.99 -35.34 -5.54
CA PHE A 30 -19.05 -34.42 -4.85
C PHE A 30 -17.94 -35.04 -3.96
N TRP A 31 -17.55 -36.32 -4.09
CA TRP A 31 -16.62 -37.00 -3.15
C TRP A 31 -15.21 -37.37 -3.71
N PRO A 32 -14.13 -37.39 -2.89
CA PRO A 32 -12.76 -37.81 -3.30
C PRO A 32 -12.55 -39.34 -3.44
N THR A 33 -11.66 -39.75 -4.36
CA THR A 33 -11.35 -41.17 -4.71
C THR A 33 -10.58 -41.95 -3.63
N ASN A 34 -9.86 -41.27 -2.72
CA ASN A 34 -9.13 -41.88 -1.61
C ASN A 34 -9.17 -40.97 -0.35
N PRO A 35 -9.97 -41.29 0.69
CA PRO A 35 -10.43 -40.36 1.73
C PRO A 35 -9.45 -40.06 2.89
N THR A 36 -8.29 -40.73 2.97
CA THR A 36 -7.38 -40.64 4.13
C THR A 36 -6.06 -39.89 3.86
N THR A 37 -5.84 -39.43 2.63
CA THR A 37 -4.63 -38.68 2.26
C THR A 37 -4.78 -37.18 2.56
N ALA A 38 -3.69 -36.48 2.89
CA ALA A 38 -3.73 -35.02 3.17
C ALA A 38 -4.23 -34.18 1.98
N ALA A 39 -4.14 -34.72 0.75
CA ALA A 39 -4.69 -34.13 -0.46
C ALA A 39 -6.21 -34.40 -0.66
N ALA A 40 -6.78 -35.41 0.01
CA ALA A 40 -8.21 -35.73 -0.04
C ALA A 40 -9.09 -34.65 0.62
N ILE A 41 -8.55 -33.92 1.59
CA ILE A 41 -9.20 -32.74 2.21
C ILE A 41 -9.47 -31.63 1.19
N HIS A 42 -8.72 -31.58 0.08
CA HIS A 42 -8.80 -30.52 -0.94
C HIS A 42 -9.65 -30.88 -2.18
N TYR A 43 -10.28 -32.07 -2.20
CA TYR A 43 -11.11 -32.56 -3.32
C TYR A 43 -12.61 -32.58 -3.04
N THR A 44 -13.33 -32.13 -4.07
CA THR A 44 -14.77 -31.87 -4.21
C THR A 44 -15.20 -32.49 -5.54
N GLY A 45 -16.02 -33.53 -5.57
CA GLY A 45 -16.43 -34.19 -6.82
C GLY A 45 -17.44 -33.35 -7.64
N ARG A 46 -18.01 -33.79 -8.75
CA ARG A 46 -19.02 -33.11 -9.59
C ARG A 46 -18.55 -31.90 -10.38
N PHE A 47 -17.61 -31.08 -9.90
CA PHE A 47 -16.99 -30.02 -10.69
C PHE A 47 -15.48 -30.20 -10.74
N ASN A 48 -14.88 -30.01 -11.92
CA ASN A 48 -13.43 -30.15 -12.14
C ASN A 48 -12.67 -28.94 -11.58
N ILE A 49 -12.80 -28.75 -10.28
CA ILE A 49 -12.26 -27.66 -9.47
C ILE A 49 -11.52 -28.27 -8.29
N LYS A 50 -10.40 -27.66 -7.94
CA LYS A 50 -9.57 -28.04 -6.79
C LYS A 50 -9.45 -26.83 -5.88
N TYR A 51 -9.42 -27.05 -4.56
CA TYR A 51 -9.01 -26.00 -3.64
C TYR A 51 -7.54 -25.68 -3.88
N GLN A 52 -7.28 -24.57 -4.54
CA GLN A 52 -5.94 -24.05 -4.78
C GLN A 52 -5.80 -22.76 -4.00
N VAL A 53 -4.76 -22.64 -3.18
CA VAL A 53 -4.36 -21.33 -2.66
C VAL A 53 -3.96 -20.50 -3.87
N GLN A 54 -4.64 -19.37 -4.08
CA GLN A 54 -4.31 -18.44 -5.16
C GLN A 54 -2.93 -17.84 -4.90
N ALA A 55 -1.89 -18.54 -5.33
CA ALA A 55 -0.55 -17.99 -5.42
C ALA A 55 -0.53 -17.02 -6.60
N ARG A 56 -0.09 -15.78 -6.38
CA ARG A 56 0.12 -14.78 -7.45
C ARG A 56 1.30 -15.21 -8.33
N GLN A 57 1.12 -16.24 -9.14
CA GLN A 57 2.16 -16.81 -10.03
C GLN A 57 2.07 -16.26 -11.45
N LEU A 58 0.90 -15.77 -11.86
CA LEU A 58 0.72 -15.09 -13.14
C LEU A 58 1.25 -13.66 -13.03
N ARG A 59 2.45 -13.44 -13.59
CA ARG A 59 3.03 -12.11 -13.74
C ARG A 59 2.72 -11.63 -15.14
N LYS A 60 2.08 -10.47 -15.25
CA LYS A 60 1.92 -9.81 -16.54
C LYS A 60 3.25 -9.13 -16.86
N ASP A 61 3.80 -9.44 -18.03
CA ASP A 61 5.04 -8.82 -18.46
C ASP A 61 4.82 -7.36 -18.87
N HIS A 62 5.87 -6.54 -18.77
CA HIS A 62 5.86 -5.16 -19.21
C HIS A 62 7.13 -4.90 -20.01
N PRO A 63 7.05 -4.29 -21.21
CA PRO A 63 8.23 -4.06 -22.06
C PRO A 63 9.34 -3.34 -21.30
N ASP A 64 9.00 -2.38 -20.43
CA ASP A 64 9.99 -1.60 -19.68
C ASP A 64 10.46 -2.21 -18.36
N ALA A 65 10.09 -3.45 -18.04
CA ALA A 65 10.45 -4.09 -16.77
C ALA A 65 11.97 -4.13 -16.55
N HIS A 66 12.73 -4.37 -17.62
CA HIS A 66 14.18 -4.41 -17.58
C HIS A 66 14.80 -3.02 -17.32
N TYR A 67 14.24 -1.94 -17.88
CA TYR A 67 14.68 -0.57 -17.57
C TYR A 67 14.46 -0.23 -16.10
N CYS A 68 13.30 -0.59 -15.54
CA CYS A 68 12.98 -0.35 -14.13
C CYS A 68 13.87 -1.18 -13.19
N ALA A 69 14.20 -2.41 -13.57
CA ALA A 69 15.13 -3.26 -12.83
C ALA A 69 16.55 -2.67 -12.81
N CYS A 70 17.02 -2.18 -13.97
CA CYS A 70 18.30 -1.50 -14.09
C CYS A 70 18.35 -0.21 -13.26
N LEU A 71 17.31 0.64 -13.32
CA LEU A 71 17.19 1.82 -12.46
C LEU A 71 17.20 1.47 -10.96
N PHE A 72 16.52 0.39 -10.57
CA PHE A 72 16.54 -0.06 -9.18
C PHE A 72 17.93 -0.58 -8.76
N GLN A 73 18.68 -1.22 -9.66
CA GLN A 73 20.08 -1.56 -9.42
C GLN A 73 20.93 -0.31 -9.22
N TYR A 74 20.82 0.69 -10.11
CA TYR A 74 21.54 1.96 -9.96
C TYR A 74 21.23 2.65 -8.64
N LEU A 75 19.97 2.67 -8.21
CA LEU A 75 19.58 3.24 -6.91
C LEU A 75 20.24 2.52 -5.74
N ARG A 76 20.30 1.18 -5.78
CA ARG A 76 20.93 0.37 -4.73
C ARG A 76 22.43 0.58 -4.67
N GLU A 77 23.11 0.59 -5.82
CA GLU A 77 24.56 0.86 -5.90
C GLU A 77 24.87 2.28 -5.43
N PHE A 78 24.07 3.27 -5.84
CA PHE A 78 24.16 4.64 -5.35
C PHE A 78 23.99 4.72 -3.83
N ALA A 79 22.99 4.02 -3.27
CA ALA A 79 22.75 3.99 -1.83
C ALA A 79 23.93 3.37 -1.07
N ILE A 80 24.55 2.31 -1.61
CA ILE A 80 25.75 1.68 -1.02
C ILE A 80 26.94 2.66 -1.04
N LEU A 81 27.16 3.35 -2.17
CA LEU A 81 28.28 4.27 -2.33
C LEU A 81 28.23 5.44 -1.33
N TYR A 82 27.03 5.96 -1.06
CA TYR A 82 26.81 7.10 -0.17
C TYR A 82 26.14 6.70 1.16
N ARG A 83 26.33 5.46 1.59
CA ARG A 83 25.61 4.81 2.71
C ARG A 83 25.49 5.66 3.99
N SER A 84 26.53 6.41 4.36
CA SER A 84 26.54 7.28 5.54
C SER A 84 25.63 8.52 5.44
N HIS A 85 25.13 8.82 4.24
CA HIS A 85 24.40 10.05 3.93
C HIS A 85 23.00 9.80 3.37
N VAL A 86 22.60 8.53 3.20
CA VAL A 86 21.36 8.15 2.51
C VAL A 86 20.31 7.64 3.50
N CYS A 87 19.11 8.19 3.40
CA CYS A 87 17.87 7.58 3.86
C CYS A 87 17.22 6.86 2.68
N PHE A 88 17.08 5.54 2.74
CA PHE A 88 16.42 4.76 1.69
C PHE A 88 15.08 4.21 2.18
N ILE A 89 13.99 4.65 1.54
CA ILE A 89 12.62 4.25 1.83
C ILE A 89 12.01 3.52 0.64
N ALA A 90 11.43 2.36 0.89
CA ALA A 90 10.45 1.74 0.02
C ALA A 90 9.05 1.96 0.60
N ALA A 91 8.09 2.38 -0.22
CA ALA A 91 6.73 2.67 0.25
C ALA A 91 5.65 2.05 -0.63
N ASP A 92 4.51 1.71 -0.01
CA ASP A 92 3.35 1.17 -0.68
C ASP A 92 2.06 1.39 0.13
N ASP A 93 0.92 1.48 -0.56
CA ASP A 93 -0.43 1.51 0.02
C ASP A 93 -1.17 0.23 -0.36
N LYS A 94 -1.85 -0.43 0.58
CA LYS A 94 -2.51 -1.71 0.29
C LYS A 94 -4.00 -1.76 0.61
N HIS A 95 -4.55 -2.96 0.39
CA HIS A 95 -5.95 -3.33 0.49
C HIS A 95 -6.62 -2.77 1.74
N LYS A 96 -7.83 -2.25 1.51
CA LYS A 96 -8.68 -1.67 2.52
C LYS A 96 -9.06 -2.70 3.58
N ILE A 97 -8.91 -2.31 4.85
CA ILE A 97 -9.44 -3.02 6.01
C ILE A 97 -10.85 -2.49 6.22
N LEU A 98 -11.85 -3.35 6.02
CA LEU A 98 -13.25 -2.96 6.16
C LEU A 98 -13.59 -2.75 7.65
N ILE A 99 -14.39 -1.74 7.95
CA ILE A 99 -14.93 -1.50 9.30
C ILE A 99 -16.42 -1.81 9.25
N GLY A 100 -16.87 -2.68 10.16
CA GLY A 100 -18.29 -3.03 10.26
C GLY A 100 -19.15 -1.97 10.95
N GLU A 101 -20.44 -1.98 10.60
CA GLU A 101 -21.48 -1.09 11.12
C GLU A 101 -22.33 -1.86 12.14
N GLY A 102 -22.16 -1.57 13.44
CA GLY A 102 -22.85 -2.27 14.54
C GLY A 102 -22.42 -3.74 14.75
N VAL A 103 -21.69 -4.33 13.80
CA VAL A 103 -21.22 -5.72 13.82
C VAL A 103 -19.76 -5.77 13.35
N PRO A 104 -18.85 -6.50 14.01
CA PRO A 104 -17.46 -6.64 13.55
C PRO A 104 -17.37 -7.37 12.19
N THR A 105 -16.77 -6.74 11.18
CA THR A 105 -16.65 -7.31 9.82
C THR A 105 -15.20 -7.69 9.50
N SER A 106 -14.98 -8.87 8.91
CA SER A 106 -13.68 -9.40 8.48
C SER A 106 -13.61 -9.52 6.96
N THR A 107 -12.43 -9.33 6.38
CA THR A 107 -12.21 -9.40 4.93
C THR A 107 -12.27 -10.82 4.40
N GLY A 108 -13.47 -11.27 4.01
CA GLY A 108 -13.66 -12.39 3.08
C GLY A 108 -13.26 -13.78 3.57
N VAL A 109 -13.04 -13.97 4.88
CA VAL A 109 -12.69 -15.30 5.44
C VAL A 109 -13.84 -15.86 6.26
N ARG A 110 -14.78 -16.53 5.60
CA ARG A 110 -15.79 -17.34 6.29
C ARG A 110 -15.08 -18.53 6.95
N ASN A 111 -15.40 -18.83 8.21
CA ASN A 111 -14.92 -19.99 8.99
C ASN A 111 -13.45 -20.01 9.45
N LYS A 112 -12.78 -18.86 9.62
CA LYS A 112 -11.51 -18.78 10.39
C LYS A 112 -11.69 -18.01 11.70
N LYS A 113 -10.87 -18.32 12.71
CA LYS A 113 -10.84 -17.56 13.98
C LYS A 113 -10.47 -16.11 13.67
N ASN A 114 -11.33 -15.18 14.08
CA ASN A 114 -11.12 -13.76 13.88
C ASN A 114 -10.60 -13.11 15.17
N ILE A 115 -9.73 -12.10 15.01
CA ILE A 115 -9.32 -11.20 16.10
C ILE A 115 -10.41 -10.13 16.22
N VAL A 116 -10.98 -10.03 17.42
CA VAL A 116 -12.02 -9.05 17.79
C VAL A 116 -11.55 -8.24 18.99
N SER A 117 -12.13 -7.05 19.20
CA SER A 117 -11.91 -6.30 20.43
C SER A 117 -12.40 -7.12 21.64
N THR A 118 -11.72 -6.99 22.78
CA THR A 118 -12.00 -7.78 24.00
C THR A 118 -13.43 -7.64 24.51
N ASN A 119 -14.13 -6.57 24.11
CA ASN A 119 -15.50 -6.27 24.54
C ASN A 119 -16.57 -6.49 23.45
N THR A 120 -16.24 -7.10 22.33
CA THR A 120 -17.15 -7.21 21.17
C THR A 120 -17.50 -8.65 20.84
N VAL A 121 -18.80 -8.94 20.72
CA VAL A 121 -19.30 -10.24 20.25
C VAL A 121 -19.13 -10.31 18.74
N LEU A 122 -18.42 -11.34 18.25
CA LEU A 122 -18.31 -11.62 16.83
C LEU A 122 -19.68 -12.11 16.32
N VAL A 123 -20.43 -11.22 15.68
CA VAL A 123 -21.68 -11.55 14.96
C VAL A 123 -21.37 -11.51 13.47
N ALA A 124 -21.94 -12.42 12.69
CA ALA A 124 -21.83 -12.37 11.24
C ALA A 124 -23.03 -11.59 10.70
N SER A 125 -22.80 -10.54 9.91
CA SER A 125 -23.85 -9.90 9.12
C SER A 125 -24.12 -10.74 7.87
N ASP A 126 -25.40 -10.93 7.52
CA ASP A 126 -25.79 -11.65 6.30
C ASP A 126 -25.40 -10.90 5.02
N HIS A 127 -24.99 -9.63 5.15
CA HIS A 127 -24.50 -8.80 4.06
C HIS A 127 -23.17 -8.09 4.42
N ASP A 128 -22.18 -8.22 3.54
CA ASP A 128 -20.85 -7.60 3.64
C ASP A 128 -20.86 -6.10 3.24
N PHE A 129 -21.92 -5.34 3.56
CA PHE A 129 -21.97 -3.91 3.27
C PHE A 129 -21.24 -3.14 4.37
N THR A 130 -19.97 -2.81 4.14
CA THR A 130 -19.22 -1.88 4.97
C THR A 130 -19.02 -0.57 4.21
N LYS A 131 -19.58 0.53 4.69
CA LYS A 131 -19.37 1.87 4.09
C LYS A 131 -18.02 2.47 4.45
N LEU A 132 -17.39 1.97 5.51
CA LEU A 132 -16.15 2.48 6.09
C LEU A 132 -14.98 1.53 5.89
N SER A 133 -13.78 2.09 5.74
CA SER A 133 -12.56 1.28 5.67
C SER A 133 -11.31 2.08 6.02
N LEU A 134 -10.27 1.38 6.47
CA LEU A 134 -8.93 1.91 6.66
C LEU A 134 -8.00 1.44 5.56
N THR A 135 -7.14 2.32 5.06
CA THR A 135 -6.05 1.97 4.14
C THR A 135 -4.73 1.95 4.90
N PRO A 136 -4.09 0.78 5.07
CA PRO A 136 -2.75 0.72 5.60
C PRO A 136 -1.74 1.25 4.57
N SER A 137 -0.89 2.18 4.99
CA SER A 137 0.30 2.63 4.27
C SER A 137 1.53 2.09 4.95
N VAL A 138 2.50 1.65 4.17
CA VAL A 138 3.79 1.23 4.70
C VAL A 138 4.90 2.09 4.16
N THR A 139 5.73 2.53 5.10
CA THR A 139 7.00 3.20 4.87
C THR A 139 8.09 2.31 5.45
N PHE A 140 8.85 1.65 4.58
CA PHE A 140 9.92 0.73 4.95
C PHE A 140 11.28 1.41 4.78
N PHE A 141 11.93 1.74 5.90
CA PHE A 141 13.30 2.22 5.94
C PHE A 141 14.23 1.04 5.77
N ILE A 142 15.02 1.05 4.70
CA ILE A 142 15.92 -0.03 4.34
C ILE A 142 17.27 0.19 5.01
N ASP A 143 17.74 -0.81 5.75
CA ASP A 143 19.13 -0.87 6.20
C ASP A 143 20.00 -1.16 4.98
N ILE A 144 20.67 -0.12 4.46
CA ILE A 144 21.54 -0.24 3.30
C ILE A 144 22.70 -1.19 3.65
N PRO A 145 22.92 -2.27 2.89
CA PRO A 145 24.02 -3.20 3.14
C PRO A 145 25.37 -2.66 2.64
N GLU A 146 26.44 -3.40 2.92
CA GLU A 146 27.80 -3.07 2.45
C GLU A 146 28.05 -3.42 0.97
N SER A 147 27.23 -4.31 0.40
CA SER A 147 27.39 -4.83 -0.96
C SER A 147 26.03 -5.08 -1.59
N ILE A 148 25.97 -5.01 -2.92
CA ILE A 148 24.76 -5.25 -3.72
C ILE A 148 24.24 -6.68 -3.60
N GLU A 149 25.11 -7.62 -3.27
CA GLU A 149 24.79 -9.05 -3.09
C GLU A 149 24.02 -9.34 -1.80
N HIS A 150 24.03 -8.40 -0.85
CA HIS A 150 23.35 -8.52 0.43
C HIS A 150 21.90 -8.05 0.37
N SER A 151 21.11 -8.45 1.38
CA SER A 151 19.67 -8.19 1.42
C SER A 151 19.32 -6.73 1.66
N PHE A 152 18.48 -6.17 0.78
CA PHE A 152 17.78 -4.89 0.95
C PHE A 152 16.39 -5.03 1.59
N TYR A 153 16.10 -6.19 2.20
CA TYR A 153 14.82 -6.47 2.88
C TYR A 153 14.94 -6.42 4.41
N ASN A 154 16.02 -5.83 4.93
CA ASN A 154 16.21 -5.58 6.35
C ASN A 154 16.00 -4.09 6.64
N GLY A 155 15.49 -3.77 7.83
CA GLY A 155 15.29 -2.40 8.27
C GLY A 155 14.06 -2.21 9.14
N LYS A 156 13.58 -0.97 9.25
CA LYS A 156 12.47 -0.60 10.13
C LYS A 156 11.22 -0.24 9.32
N VAL A 157 10.09 -0.79 9.76
CA VAL A 157 8.80 -0.60 9.11
C VAL A 157 7.97 0.37 9.94
N PHE A 158 7.35 1.33 9.26
CA PHE A 158 6.33 2.22 9.80
C PHE A 158 5.03 1.91 9.08
N VAL A 159 3.94 1.78 9.82
CA VAL A 159 2.59 1.53 9.28
C VAL A 159 1.69 2.67 9.71
N SER A 160 0.98 3.30 8.77
CA SER A 160 -0.08 4.26 9.08
C SER A 160 -1.43 3.71 8.62
N TYR A 161 -2.49 3.99 9.39
CA TYR A 161 -3.85 3.57 9.07
C TYR A 161 -4.71 4.77 8.73
N LYS A 162 -4.96 4.97 7.43
CA LYS A 162 -5.71 6.10 6.89
C LYS A 162 -7.20 5.79 6.82
N ASP A 163 -8.05 6.67 7.35
CA ASP A 163 -9.48 6.60 7.08
C ASP A 163 -9.78 6.95 5.61
N THR A 164 -10.43 6.02 4.90
CA THR A 164 -10.81 6.23 3.50
C THR A 164 -11.83 7.34 3.27
N LEU A 165 -12.63 7.71 4.27
CA LEU A 165 -13.60 8.79 4.15
C LEU A 165 -12.93 10.16 4.15
N PHE A 166 -12.18 10.49 5.20
CA PHE A 166 -11.65 11.84 5.43
C PHE A 166 -10.14 11.98 5.25
N GLN A 167 -9.41 10.87 5.13
CA GLN A 167 -7.96 10.84 4.96
C GLN A 167 -7.57 10.16 3.64
N PRO A 168 -7.96 10.72 2.48
CA PRO A 168 -7.63 10.12 1.19
C PRO A 168 -6.12 10.03 1.01
N SER A 169 -5.67 8.91 0.43
CA SER A 169 -4.32 8.78 -0.11
C SER A 169 -4.15 9.84 -1.20
N THR A 170 -3.14 10.69 -1.02
CA THR A 170 -2.79 11.76 -1.94
C THR A 170 -1.28 11.91 -1.89
N ALA A 171 -0.68 12.28 -3.02
CA ALA A 171 0.76 12.49 -3.10
C ALA A 171 1.31 13.38 -1.97
N ILE A 172 0.63 14.47 -1.62
CA ILE A 172 1.08 15.40 -0.57
C ILE A 172 1.03 14.77 0.82
N ARG A 173 -0.02 13.99 1.13
CA ARG A 173 -0.14 13.27 2.40
C ARG A 173 1.00 12.27 2.54
N HIS A 174 1.33 11.53 1.49
CA HIS A 174 2.46 10.59 1.51
C HIS A 174 3.78 11.29 1.83
N SER A 175 4.05 12.44 1.22
CA SER A 175 5.25 13.22 1.55
C SER A 175 5.27 13.70 2.99
N THR A 176 4.12 14.12 3.55
CA THR A 176 4.02 14.46 4.97
C THR A 176 4.29 13.24 5.85
N GLU A 177 3.71 12.08 5.51
CA GLU A 177 3.94 10.82 6.21
C GLU A 177 5.41 10.41 6.17
N PHE A 178 6.07 10.54 5.02
CA PHE A 178 7.51 10.28 4.87
C PHE A 178 8.33 11.23 5.73
N TYR A 179 8.09 12.53 5.67
CA TYR A 179 8.83 13.51 6.46
C TYR A 179 8.72 13.23 7.97
N ASN A 180 7.52 12.96 8.46
CA ASN A 180 7.28 12.65 9.86
C ASN A 180 7.98 11.35 10.29
N ALA A 181 7.94 10.32 9.44
CA ALA A 181 8.63 9.06 9.70
C ALA A 181 10.15 9.26 9.71
N ILE A 182 10.69 10.08 8.79
CA ILE A 182 12.11 10.43 8.72
C ILE A 182 12.55 11.18 9.97
N GLN A 183 11.79 12.19 10.40
CA GLN A 183 12.05 12.90 11.64
C GLN A 183 12.08 11.94 12.82
N SER A 184 11.04 11.11 12.96
CA SER A 184 10.94 10.15 14.06
C SER A 184 12.05 9.08 14.05
N TYR A 185 12.60 8.77 12.87
CA TYR A 185 13.69 7.79 12.74
C TYR A 185 15.06 8.37 13.03
N TYR A 186 15.33 9.58 12.51
CA TYR A 186 16.68 10.14 12.44
C TYR A 186 16.91 11.35 13.35
N GLU A 187 15.87 11.97 13.96
CA GLU A 187 16.06 13.20 14.72
C GLU A 187 17.13 13.06 15.83
N PRO A 188 18.04 14.05 15.96
CA PRO A 188 18.10 15.31 15.20
C PRO A 188 18.86 15.26 13.86
N ASN A 189 19.44 14.11 13.48
CA ASN A 189 20.41 13.99 12.38
C ASN A 189 19.83 13.32 11.12
N ILE A 190 18.97 14.05 10.40
CA ILE A 190 18.38 13.57 9.13
C ILE A 190 19.47 13.48 8.03
N PRO A 191 19.64 12.33 7.35
CA PRO A 191 20.57 12.19 6.24
C PRO A 191 20.27 13.20 5.10
N PRO A 192 21.29 13.75 4.43
CA PRO A 192 21.09 14.76 3.38
C PRO A 192 20.58 14.19 2.06
N ILE A 193 20.64 12.87 1.84
CA ILE A 193 20.15 12.23 0.62
C ILE A 193 18.92 11.37 0.94
N LEU A 194 17.85 11.54 0.16
CA LEU A 194 16.64 10.73 0.24
C LEU A 194 16.45 9.89 -1.03
N CYS A 195 16.36 8.57 -0.88
CA CYS A 195 16.03 7.64 -1.94
C CYS A 195 14.64 7.05 -1.66
N LEU A 196 13.72 7.16 -2.62
CA LEU A 196 12.35 6.63 -2.55
C LEU A 196 12.14 5.58 -3.65
N TYR A 197 11.52 4.45 -3.30
CA TYR A 197 11.10 3.41 -4.25
C TYR A 197 9.64 3.02 -4.02
N THR A 198 8.80 3.12 -5.05
CA THR A 198 7.34 2.92 -4.95
C THR A 198 6.80 2.09 -6.11
N ASP A 199 5.51 1.72 -6.07
CA ASP A 199 4.86 0.90 -7.09
C ASP A 199 4.43 1.68 -8.35
N GLY A 200 4.49 3.02 -8.31
CA GLY A 200 4.06 3.88 -9.42
C GLY A 200 2.54 4.00 -9.58
N GLY A 201 1.76 3.69 -8.53
CA GLY A 201 0.33 3.99 -8.46
C GLY A 201 0.03 5.49 -8.63
N PRO A 202 -1.24 5.90 -8.78
CA PRO A 202 -1.61 7.29 -9.11
C PRO A 202 -0.97 8.35 -8.19
N ASP A 203 -0.83 8.06 -6.90
CA ASP A 203 -0.25 8.97 -5.90
C ASP A 203 1.28 8.91 -5.81
N TYR A 204 1.90 7.97 -6.51
CA TYR A 204 3.35 7.75 -6.55
C TYR A 204 3.96 7.93 -7.95
N ARG A 205 3.12 8.16 -8.97
CA ARG A 205 3.55 8.24 -10.36
C ARG A 205 4.36 9.50 -10.63
N THR A 206 5.65 9.35 -10.88
CA THR A 206 6.63 10.44 -11.01
C THR A 206 6.38 11.38 -12.19
N THR A 207 5.54 10.97 -13.15
CA THR A 207 5.13 11.81 -14.30
C THR A 207 3.97 12.75 -13.97
N PHE A 208 3.27 12.55 -12.84
CA PHE A 208 2.15 13.39 -12.45
C PHE A 208 2.64 14.63 -11.70
N GLY A 209 2.14 15.80 -12.09
CA GLY A 209 2.53 17.08 -11.48
C GLY A 209 2.25 17.16 -9.99
N SER A 210 1.12 16.62 -9.53
CA SER A 210 0.80 16.53 -8.11
C SER A 210 1.86 15.76 -7.32
N VAL A 211 2.41 14.69 -7.88
CA VAL A 211 3.49 13.89 -7.28
C VAL A 211 4.80 14.66 -7.31
N GLN A 212 5.14 15.28 -8.44
CA GLN A 212 6.36 16.10 -8.55
C GLN A 212 6.38 17.26 -7.55
N ILE A 213 5.26 17.98 -7.40
CA ILE A 213 5.12 19.06 -6.42
C ILE A 213 5.23 18.54 -5.00
N SER A 214 4.59 17.41 -4.72
CA SER A 214 4.69 16.78 -3.40
C SER A 214 6.15 16.43 -3.05
N LEU A 215 6.89 15.83 -4.00
CA LEU A 215 8.30 15.48 -3.81
C LEU A 215 9.19 16.73 -3.70
N LEU A 216 8.88 17.82 -4.41
CA LEU A 216 9.55 19.11 -4.23
C LEU A 216 9.30 19.70 -2.84
N CYS A 217 8.06 19.65 -2.35
CA CYS A 217 7.74 20.07 -0.98
C CYS A 217 8.50 19.24 0.05
N LEU A 218 8.59 17.92 -0.15
CA LEU A 218 9.38 17.03 0.71
C LEU A 218 10.87 17.35 0.66
N PHE A 219 11.40 17.59 -0.53
CA PHE A 219 12.80 17.98 -0.76
C PHE A 219 13.17 19.24 0.04
N LEU A 220 12.38 20.30 -0.12
CA LEU A 220 12.60 21.57 0.55
C LEU A 220 12.39 21.46 2.07
N ARG A 221 11.30 20.81 2.50
CA ARG A 221 10.98 20.68 3.93
C ARG A 221 11.99 19.82 4.69
N GLY A 222 12.51 18.78 4.04
CA GLY A 222 13.57 17.92 4.56
C GLY A 222 14.98 18.50 4.44
N ASN A 223 15.13 19.65 3.77
CA ASN A 223 16.41 20.25 3.45
C ASN A 223 17.38 19.23 2.83
N PHE A 224 16.89 18.37 1.94
CA PHE A 224 17.71 17.34 1.29
C PHE A 224 18.62 18.00 0.26
N ASP A 225 19.84 17.50 0.11
CA ASP A 225 20.72 17.92 -0.97
C ASP A 225 20.37 17.20 -2.27
N ILE A 226 19.87 15.96 -2.13
CA ILE A 226 19.49 15.09 -3.25
C ILE A 226 18.24 14.29 -2.86
N LEU A 227 17.24 14.26 -3.74
CA LEU A 227 16.09 13.36 -3.65
C LEU A 227 16.00 12.56 -4.96
N ILE A 228 15.97 11.22 -4.84
CA ILE A 228 15.80 10.31 -5.98
C ILE A 228 14.55 9.48 -5.73
N ALA A 229 13.49 9.72 -6.50
CA ALA A 229 12.27 8.94 -6.47
C ALA A 229 12.16 8.06 -7.71
N LEU A 230 12.11 6.74 -7.51
CA LEU A 230 11.92 5.74 -8.55
C LEU A 230 10.61 4.98 -8.34
N GLN A 231 10.07 4.45 -9.43
CA GLN A 231 8.85 3.62 -9.40
C GLN A 231 9.05 2.30 -10.17
N THR A 232 8.27 1.28 -9.81
CA THR A 232 8.23 0.02 -10.58
C THR A 232 7.53 0.20 -11.94
N ALA A 233 7.81 -0.69 -12.88
CA ALA A 233 7.00 -0.83 -14.09
C ALA A 233 5.57 -1.30 -13.74
N PRO A 234 4.55 -0.95 -14.54
CA PRO A 234 3.21 -1.50 -14.38
C PRO A 234 3.24 -3.04 -14.31
N TYR A 235 2.47 -3.61 -13.39
CA TYR A 235 2.43 -5.06 -13.10
C TYR A 235 3.67 -5.65 -12.41
N HIS A 236 4.68 -4.83 -12.10
CA HIS A 236 5.91 -5.26 -11.42
C HIS A 236 6.06 -4.74 -9.99
N SER A 237 4.95 -4.38 -9.32
CA SER A 237 4.95 -3.94 -7.92
C SER A 237 5.53 -4.98 -6.94
N TRP A 238 5.58 -6.26 -7.33
CA TRP A 238 6.24 -7.33 -6.57
C TRP A 238 7.74 -7.09 -6.35
N ALA A 239 8.38 -6.26 -7.17
CA ALA A 239 9.78 -5.89 -7.03
C ALA A 239 10.00 -4.86 -5.91
N ASN A 240 8.94 -4.12 -5.50
CA ASN A 240 8.99 -3.18 -4.40
C ASN A 240 9.25 -3.91 -3.07
N PRO A 241 10.33 -3.57 -2.33
CA PRO A 241 10.59 -4.18 -1.03
C PRO A 241 9.43 -4.07 -0.03
N ALA A 242 8.67 -2.97 -0.10
CA ALA A 242 7.50 -2.76 0.75
C ALA A 242 6.42 -3.85 0.54
N GLU A 243 6.25 -4.39 -0.68
CA GLU A 243 5.20 -5.39 -0.96
C GLU A 243 5.43 -6.71 -0.20
N ARG A 244 6.68 -7.03 0.14
CA ARG A 244 7.02 -8.19 0.98
C ARG A 244 6.62 -7.97 2.44
N ILE A 245 6.93 -6.81 3.00
CA ILE A 245 6.49 -6.41 4.35
C ILE A 245 4.97 -6.39 4.42
N MET A 246 4.33 -5.83 3.39
CA MET A 246 2.88 -5.77 3.30
C MET A 246 2.23 -7.15 3.21
N SER A 247 2.91 -8.14 2.65
CA SER A 247 2.39 -9.51 2.63
C SER A 247 2.33 -10.11 4.05
N ILE A 248 3.28 -9.74 4.92
CA ILE A 248 3.28 -10.13 6.33
C ILE A 248 2.17 -9.41 7.10
N ILE A 249 2.05 -8.10 6.92
CA ILE A 249 0.97 -7.31 7.53
C ILE A 249 -0.39 -7.84 7.11
N ASN A 250 -0.58 -8.13 5.83
CA ASN A 250 -1.83 -8.72 5.34
C ASN A 250 -2.14 -10.08 5.96
N LEU A 251 -1.13 -10.93 6.23
CA LEU A 251 -1.35 -12.19 6.95
C LEU A 251 -1.81 -11.94 8.39
N GLY A 252 -1.27 -10.91 9.06
CA GLY A 252 -1.71 -10.52 10.40
C GLY A 252 -3.09 -9.85 10.42
N LEU A 253 -3.45 -9.12 9.37
CA LEU A 253 -4.75 -8.47 9.20
C LEU A 253 -5.83 -9.42 8.68
N GLN A 254 -5.45 -10.57 8.11
CA GLN A 254 -6.40 -11.61 7.71
C GLN A 254 -7.11 -12.17 8.94
N GLY A 255 -8.44 -12.00 8.97
CA GLY A 255 -9.24 -12.41 10.12
C GLY A 255 -9.38 -11.33 11.19
N VAL A 256 -8.91 -10.10 10.98
CA VAL A 256 -9.25 -9.00 11.88
C VAL A 256 -10.70 -8.58 11.60
N ALA A 257 -11.57 -8.67 12.61
CA ALA A 257 -12.95 -8.22 12.57
C ALA A 257 -13.11 -7.00 13.48
N ILE A 258 -13.30 -5.84 12.85
CA ILE A 258 -13.36 -4.54 13.53
C ILE A 258 -14.70 -3.87 13.26
N MET A 259 -15.18 -3.10 14.24
CA MET A 259 -16.33 -2.22 14.10
C MET A 259 -16.02 -0.87 14.71
N ARG A 260 -16.69 0.17 14.19
CA ARG A 260 -16.67 1.50 14.77
C ARG A 260 -17.57 1.55 16.01
N ASP A 261 -17.39 2.57 16.82
CA ASP A 261 -18.36 2.89 17.87
C ASP A 261 -19.67 3.41 17.26
N GLU A 262 -20.78 3.18 17.97
CA GLU A 262 -22.08 3.75 17.61
C GLU A 262 -22.11 5.24 17.91
N MET A 263 -22.65 6.03 16.97
CA MET A 263 -22.92 7.44 17.16
C MET A 263 -24.32 7.62 17.80
N SER A 264 -24.70 8.88 18.04
CA SER A 264 -26.08 9.16 18.47
C SER A 264 -27.12 8.68 17.44
N SER A 265 -28.27 8.23 17.92
CA SER A 265 -29.36 7.69 17.08
C SER A 265 -29.85 8.65 15.99
N TYR A 266 -29.67 9.96 16.19
CA TYR A 266 -29.95 10.97 15.17
C TYR A 266 -28.92 10.92 14.02
N LEU A 267 -27.63 10.85 14.35
CA LEU A 267 -26.56 10.80 13.36
C LEU A 267 -26.52 9.47 12.60
N GLU A 268 -26.82 8.37 13.29
CA GLU A 268 -26.96 7.04 12.66
C GLU A 268 -28.01 7.05 11.54
N LYS A 269 -29.17 7.65 11.78
CA LYS A 269 -30.23 7.79 10.76
C LYS A 269 -29.81 8.65 9.57
N ILE A 270 -28.89 9.58 9.75
CA ILE A 270 -28.34 10.39 8.65
C ILE A 270 -27.32 9.57 7.87
N PHE A 271 -26.46 8.84 8.57
CA PHE A 271 -25.43 7.98 7.99
C PHE A 271 -26.03 6.80 7.21
N GLU A 272 -27.08 6.16 7.75
CA GLU A 272 -27.78 5.05 7.11
C GLU A 272 -28.29 5.41 5.70
N LYS A 273 -28.72 6.67 5.50
CA LYS A 273 -29.23 7.17 4.21
C LYS A 273 -28.16 7.46 3.16
N ALA A 274 -26.88 7.41 3.53
CA ALA A 274 -25.77 7.67 2.63
C ALA A 274 -25.04 6.36 2.31
N ASP A 275 -25.06 5.95 1.05
CA ASP A 275 -24.55 4.64 0.61
C ASP A 275 -23.19 4.72 -0.10
N THR A 276 -22.79 5.93 -0.52
CA THR A 276 -21.49 6.15 -1.16
C THR A 276 -20.61 7.07 -0.32
N LEU A 277 -19.28 6.93 -0.47
CA LEU A 277 -18.32 7.84 0.18
C LEU A 277 -18.59 9.31 -0.16
N GLU A 278 -19.04 9.60 -1.38
CA GLU A 278 -19.42 10.95 -1.80
C GLU A 278 -20.66 11.47 -1.07
N GLN A 279 -21.71 10.65 -0.96
CA GLN A 279 -22.92 11.01 -0.23
C GLN A 279 -22.61 11.24 1.26
N ILE A 280 -21.78 10.39 1.86
CA ILE A 280 -21.36 10.54 3.26
C ILE A 280 -20.57 11.85 3.43
N ARG A 281 -19.64 12.15 2.52
CA ARG A 281 -18.88 13.42 2.54
C ARG A 281 -19.79 14.64 2.38
N GLU A 282 -20.79 14.58 1.50
CA GLU A 282 -21.76 15.66 1.33
C GLU A 282 -22.66 15.83 2.56
N ALA A 283 -23.09 14.74 3.19
CA ALA A 283 -23.83 14.79 4.44
C ALA A 283 -22.99 15.40 5.57
N ALA A 284 -21.71 15.01 5.68
CA ALA A 284 -20.76 15.54 6.65
C ALA A 284 -20.42 17.02 6.40
N LYS A 285 -20.40 17.49 5.14
CA LYS A 285 -20.28 18.92 4.82
C LYS A 285 -21.50 19.72 5.30
N LYS A 286 -22.69 19.13 5.25
CA LYS A 286 -23.94 19.75 5.69
C LYS A 286 -24.14 19.70 7.21
N ASN A 287 -23.53 18.71 7.87
CA ASN A 287 -23.65 18.50 9.31
C ASN A 287 -22.26 18.24 9.92
N GLN A 288 -21.71 19.27 10.57
CA GLN A 288 -20.38 19.23 11.18
C GLN A 288 -20.30 18.25 12.37
N ASP A 289 -21.40 18.03 13.07
CA ASP A 289 -21.46 17.05 14.18
C ASP A 289 -21.32 15.63 13.64
N LEU A 290 -21.95 15.34 12.48
CA LEU A 290 -21.78 14.05 11.79
C LEU A 290 -20.32 13.83 11.40
N LYS A 291 -19.63 14.86 10.90
CA LYS A 291 -18.21 14.76 10.56
C LYS A 291 -17.37 14.41 11.78
N THR A 292 -17.54 15.16 12.86
CA THR A 292 -16.74 15.03 14.09
C THR A 292 -16.97 13.67 14.75
N GLU A 293 -18.22 13.22 14.83
CA GLU A 293 -18.54 11.91 15.40
C GLU A 293 -18.08 10.75 14.52
N LEU A 294 -18.12 10.87 13.19
CA LEU A 294 -17.54 9.86 12.29
C LEU A 294 -16.01 9.75 12.44
N GLU A 295 -15.32 10.88 12.65
CA GLU A 295 -13.88 10.88 12.94
C GLU A 295 -13.60 10.21 14.31
N ASN A 296 -14.40 10.52 15.33
CA ASN A 296 -14.27 9.96 16.68
C ASN A 296 -14.54 8.45 16.71
N CYS A 297 -15.60 7.98 16.05
CA CYS A 297 -16.00 6.57 16.11
C CYS A 297 -15.00 5.62 15.41
N ILE A 298 -14.18 6.14 14.48
CA ILE A 298 -13.11 5.40 13.82
C ILE A 298 -11.80 5.47 14.63
N CYS A 299 -11.62 6.52 15.44
CA CYS A 299 -10.39 6.78 16.18
C CYS A 299 -9.99 5.61 17.10
N ASN A 300 -10.94 4.99 17.80
CA ASN A 300 -10.67 3.83 18.67
C ASN A 300 -10.14 2.62 17.88
N VAL A 301 -10.68 2.39 16.67
CA VAL A 301 -10.22 1.32 15.77
C VAL A 301 -8.82 1.64 15.24
N GLN A 302 -8.55 2.90 14.87
CA GLN A 302 -7.22 3.34 14.47
C GLN A 302 -6.22 3.17 15.62
N GLN A 303 -6.56 3.60 16.83
CA GLN A 303 -5.70 3.44 18.02
C GLN A 303 -5.44 1.96 18.32
N LEU A 304 -6.45 1.09 18.22
CA LEU A 304 -6.29 -0.35 18.42
C LEU A 304 -5.29 -0.95 17.41
N LEU A 305 -5.42 -0.63 16.12
CA LEU A 305 -4.51 -1.11 15.09
C LEU A 305 -3.10 -0.50 15.26
N CYS A 306 -3.02 0.80 15.57
CA CYS A 306 -1.76 1.48 15.87
C CYS A 306 -1.02 0.86 17.06
N ALA A 307 -1.73 0.58 18.17
CA ALA A 307 -1.21 -0.07 19.38
C ALA A 307 -0.69 -1.48 19.08
N ARG A 308 -1.39 -2.23 18.22
CA ARG A 308 -0.95 -3.55 17.76
C ARG A 308 0.23 -3.50 16.79
N THR A 309 0.50 -2.35 16.18
CA THR A 309 1.65 -2.10 15.31
C THR A 309 2.72 -1.22 15.96
N GLU A 310 2.77 -1.10 17.30
CA GLU A 310 3.58 -0.11 18.03
C GLU A 310 5.09 -0.17 17.74
N ARG A 311 5.47 0.49 16.64
CA ARG A 311 6.51 1.51 16.59
C ARG A 311 5.99 2.63 15.66
N LEU A 312 5.73 3.80 16.27
CA LEU A 312 5.77 5.17 15.70
C LEU A 312 4.42 5.90 15.50
N ILE A 313 4.45 7.20 15.80
CA ILE A 313 3.35 8.17 16.00
C ILE A 313 3.40 9.22 14.88
N ILE A 314 2.23 9.79 14.50
CA ILE A 314 2.05 10.80 13.44
C ILE A 314 1.54 12.12 14.05
N LEU A 315 2.16 13.25 13.69
CA LEU A 315 1.56 14.60 13.82
C LEU A 315 1.75 15.40 12.53
N SER A 316 0.68 16.08 12.10
CA SER A 316 0.49 16.74 10.79
C SER A 316 1.25 18.05 10.58
N ILE A 317 1.48 18.46 9.32
CA ILE A 317 2.08 19.76 8.93
C ILE A 317 1.20 20.58 7.96
N ASP A 318 0.90 21.80 8.42
CA ASP A 318 0.76 23.16 7.84
C ASP A 318 -0.17 23.54 6.64
N LYS A 319 -0.57 24.84 6.65
CA LYS A 319 -1.81 25.47 6.16
C LYS A 319 -1.63 26.46 4.99
N THR A 320 -0.50 26.50 4.29
CA THR A 320 -0.24 27.54 3.26
C THR A 320 -0.38 27.08 1.81
N LEU A 321 -0.60 25.78 1.57
CA LEU A 321 -0.94 25.25 0.24
C LEU A 321 -2.47 25.14 0.09
N LYS A 322 -3.00 25.62 -1.03
CA LYS A 322 -4.40 25.35 -1.39
C LYS A 322 -4.50 23.99 -2.07
N ILE A 323 -5.35 23.11 -1.52
CA ILE A 323 -5.59 21.73 -1.95
C ILE A 323 -5.98 21.60 -3.44
N SER A 324 -6.42 22.69 -4.09
CA SER A 324 -6.96 22.72 -5.45
C SER A 324 -5.93 22.65 -6.59
N ASP A 325 -4.66 22.94 -6.33
CA ASP A 325 -3.67 23.22 -7.38
C ASP A 325 -2.90 21.95 -7.78
N THR A 326 -3.58 20.96 -8.36
CA THR A 326 -3.02 19.62 -8.61
C THR A 326 -2.79 19.25 -10.07
N THR A 327 -3.27 20.06 -11.02
CA THR A 327 -3.24 19.72 -12.45
C THR A 327 -2.01 20.30 -13.16
N MET A 328 -1.43 19.53 -14.07
CA MET A 328 -0.28 19.95 -14.89
C MET A 328 -0.52 21.25 -15.66
N ASP A 329 -1.77 21.55 -16.03
CA ASP A 329 -2.15 22.79 -16.72
C ASP A 329 -2.07 24.03 -15.81
N ILE A 330 -2.27 23.88 -14.50
CA ILE A 330 -2.08 24.97 -13.54
C ILE A 330 -0.59 25.13 -13.23
N LEU A 331 0.13 24.02 -13.12
CA LEU A 331 1.57 24.00 -12.79
C LEU A 331 2.45 24.50 -13.94
N SER A 332 2.08 24.26 -15.20
CA SER A 332 2.80 24.73 -16.39
C SER A 332 2.82 26.26 -16.51
N LYS A 333 1.82 26.94 -15.95
CA LYS A 333 1.68 28.40 -15.96
C LYS A 333 2.55 29.10 -14.90
N LYS A 334 3.20 28.34 -14.01
CA LYS A 334 4.07 28.87 -12.94
C LYS A 334 5.53 28.92 -13.42
N THR A 335 5.93 30.05 -13.99
CA THR A 335 7.26 30.24 -14.63
C THR A 335 8.44 29.89 -13.71
N ASN A 336 8.43 30.36 -12.45
CA ASN A 336 9.52 30.09 -11.49
C ASN A 336 9.64 28.61 -11.13
N LEU A 337 8.49 27.92 -11.00
CA LEU A 337 8.46 26.48 -10.75
C LEU A 337 9.00 25.71 -11.96
N GLN A 338 8.57 26.05 -13.17
CA GLN A 338 9.05 25.42 -14.40
C GLN A 338 10.56 25.62 -14.59
N GLU A 339 11.06 26.81 -14.28
CA GLU A 339 12.49 27.11 -14.35
C GLU A 339 13.29 26.29 -13.31
N PHE A 340 12.78 26.17 -12.08
CA PHE A 340 13.39 25.31 -11.07
C PHE A 340 13.40 23.84 -11.52
N MET A 341 12.27 23.32 -12.02
CA MET A 341 12.18 21.96 -12.53
C MET A 341 13.15 21.70 -13.69
N ARG A 342 13.37 22.69 -14.57
CA ARG A 342 14.31 22.59 -15.70
C ARG A 342 15.77 22.54 -15.26
N THR A 343 16.11 23.25 -14.19
CA THR A 343 17.51 23.46 -13.76
C THR A 343 17.96 22.50 -12.67
N HIS A 344 17.04 22.06 -11.80
CA HIS A 344 17.35 21.28 -10.59
C HIS A 344 16.76 19.86 -10.62
N CYS A 345 15.88 19.56 -11.57
CA CYS A 345 15.22 18.25 -11.63
C CYS A 345 15.59 17.49 -12.90
N GLN A 346 15.66 16.17 -12.78
CA GLN A 346 15.67 15.24 -13.91
C GLN A 346 14.39 14.41 -13.89
N ILE A 347 13.53 14.67 -14.87
CA ILE A 347 12.26 13.97 -15.05
C ILE A 347 12.44 12.91 -16.12
N ARG A 348 12.06 11.66 -15.79
CA ARG A 348 11.98 10.53 -16.72
C ARG A 348 10.68 9.78 -16.48
N HIS A 349 10.41 8.78 -17.31
CA HIS A 349 9.18 8.01 -17.24
C HIS A 349 9.01 7.24 -15.92
N TYR A 350 10.11 6.74 -15.34
CA TYR A 350 10.13 5.95 -14.11
C TYR A 350 10.96 6.57 -12.98
N SER A 351 11.44 7.80 -13.16
CA SER A 351 12.25 8.49 -12.16
C SER A 351 11.95 9.98 -12.11
N PHE A 352 11.99 10.53 -10.91
CA PHE A 352 12.05 11.97 -10.66
C PHE A 352 13.18 12.23 -9.66
N GLN A 353 14.16 13.00 -10.08
CA GLN A 353 15.35 13.29 -9.29
C GLN A 353 15.47 14.80 -9.09
N ILE A 354 15.86 15.23 -7.90
CA ILE A 354 16.12 16.62 -7.54
C ILE A 354 17.53 16.70 -6.94
N LYS A 355 18.33 17.66 -7.38
CA LYS A 355 19.65 17.98 -6.80
C LYS A 355 19.70 19.47 -6.51
N LYS A 356 20.22 19.86 -5.34
CA LYS A 356 20.57 21.26 -5.08
C LYS A 356 21.59 21.77 -6.12
N CYS A 357 21.70 23.08 -6.26
CA CYS A 357 22.77 23.70 -7.04
C CYS A 357 23.70 24.52 -6.13
N GLU A 358 24.88 24.84 -6.66
CA GLU A 358 25.87 25.73 -6.02
C GLU A 358 25.70 27.19 -6.46
N ASN A 359 24.65 27.51 -7.22
CA ASN A 359 24.47 28.85 -7.72
C ASN A 359 24.11 29.79 -6.57
N ALA A 360 24.97 30.77 -6.31
CA ALA A 360 24.77 31.79 -5.27
C ALA A 360 23.49 32.61 -5.46
N ASP A 361 23.00 32.72 -6.69
CA ASP A 361 21.74 33.42 -7.03
C ASP A 361 20.49 32.53 -6.91
N CYS A 362 20.64 31.26 -6.49
CA CYS A 362 19.51 30.35 -6.31
C CYS A 362 18.75 30.66 -5.02
N ASN A 363 17.60 31.31 -5.14
CA ASN A 363 16.73 31.65 -4.01
C ASN A 363 15.89 30.48 -3.46
N VAL A 364 16.13 29.25 -3.93
CA VAL A 364 15.34 28.06 -3.56
C VAL A 364 16.15 27.03 -2.80
N CYS A 365 17.45 26.89 -3.10
CA CYS A 365 18.31 25.92 -2.41
C CYS A 365 18.88 26.52 -1.13
N ASP A 366 18.65 25.87 0.00
CA ASP A 366 19.41 26.12 1.23
C ASP A 366 20.85 25.61 1.11
N THR A 367 21.70 25.95 2.09
CA THR A 367 23.09 25.48 2.18
C THR A 367 23.19 23.97 2.01
N ILE A 368 24.16 23.53 1.20
CA ILE A 368 24.48 22.12 0.97
C ILE A 368 25.00 21.51 2.28
N ARG A 369 24.47 20.36 2.68
CA ARG A 369 24.82 19.66 3.93
C ARG A 369 25.89 18.58 3.74
N LEU A 370 25.98 18.01 2.54
CA LEU A 370 27.01 17.05 2.16
C LEU A 370 28.39 17.71 2.14
N PRO A 371 29.46 16.95 2.46
CA PRO A 371 30.81 17.36 2.17
C PRO A 371 30.98 17.76 0.70
N GLN A 372 31.70 18.84 0.44
CA GLN A 372 31.77 19.48 -0.86
C GLN A 372 32.34 18.55 -1.96
N ASP A 373 33.33 17.75 -1.61
CA ASP A 373 33.94 16.73 -2.48
C ASP A 373 32.93 15.64 -2.86
N ILE A 374 32.12 15.18 -1.91
CA ILE A 374 31.05 14.20 -2.15
C ILE A 374 29.97 14.81 -3.03
N PHE A 375 29.49 16.02 -2.70
CA PHE A 375 28.41 16.68 -3.44
C PHE A 375 28.76 16.94 -4.92
N ASN A 376 30.01 17.33 -5.17
CA ASN A 376 30.53 17.59 -6.51
C ASN A 376 30.70 16.30 -7.31
N GLY A 377 31.00 15.18 -6.64
CA GLY A 377 31.10 13.86 -7.26
C GLY A 377 29.75 13.22 -7.62
N ILE A 378 28.63 13.71 -7.07
CA ILE A 378 27.31 13.12 -7.32
C ILE A 378 26.67 13.71 -8.59
N SER A 379 26.25 12.84 -9.51
CA SER A 379 25.34 13.19 -10.62
C SER A 379 23.96 12.57 -10.42
N PHE A 380 22.98 12.98 -11.24
CA PHE A 380 21.73 12.21 -11.37
C PHE A 380 22.05 10.78 -11.83
N LEU A 381 21.20 9.83 -11.45
CA LEU A 381 21.30 8.46 -11.97
C LEU A 381 21.21 8.48 -13.50
N PRO A 382 22.04 7.71 -14.20
CA PRO A 382 22.04 7.66 -15.65
C PRO A 382 20.79 6.95 -16.17
N ASP A 383 20.42 7.28 -17.41
CA ASP A 383 19.35 6.58 -18.12
C ASP A 383 19.77 5.12 -18.38
N PRO A 384 18.90 4.11 -18.12
CA PRO A 384 19.22 2.71 -18.35
C PRO A 384 19.35 2.46 -19.87
N VAL A 385 20.47 1.89 -20.29
CA VAL A 385 20.73 1.57 -21.70
C VAL A 385 20.60 0.06 -21.90
N LEU A 386 19.95 -0.35 -22.99
CA LEU A 386 19.96 -1.74 -23.43
C LEU A 386 21.40 -2.15 -23.77
N ALA A 387 22.04 -2.93 -22.90
CA ALA A 387 23.24 -3.65 -23.29
C ALA A 387 22.85 -4.69 -24.35
N GLN A 388 23.54 -4.73 -25.50
CA GLN A 388 23.31 -5.73 -26.56
C GLN A 388 23.59 -7.19 -26.10
N SER A 389 23.99 -7.40 -24.84
CA SER A 389 24.28 -8.71 -24.26
C SER A 389 24.02 -8.75 -22.74
N ALA A 390 22.76 -8.70 -22.31
CA ALA A 390 22.39 -9.06 -20.94
C ALA A 390 20.94 -9.59 -20.87
N MET A 391 20.68 -10.70 -21.56
CA MET A 391 19.68 -11.64 -21.07
C MET A 391 20.34 -12.44 -19.94
N LEU A 392 19.64 -12.68 -18.82
CA LEU A 392 20.05 -13.35 -17.56
C LEU A 392 20.49 -12.34 -16.47
N ASN A 393 19.89 -12.23 -15.29
CA ASN A 393 19.02 -13.11 -14.51
C ASN A 393 17.96 -12.27 -13.77
N SER A 394 16.68 -12.62 -13.90
CA SER A 394 15.73 -12.24 -12.85
C SER A 394 16.11 -13.05 -11.61
N GLU A 395 16.48 -12.38 -10.52
CA GLU A 395 16.68 -13.03 -9.23
C GLU A 395 15.39 -13.77 -8.85
N ARG A 396 15.39 -15.09 -9.06
CA ARG A 396 14.46 -15.98 -8.39
C ARG A 396 14.91 -16.02 -6.94
N ALA A 397 14.01 -15.65 -6.03
CA ALA A 397 14.18 -15.97 -4.62
C ALA A 397 14.53 -17.48 -4.51
N PRO A 398 15.62 -17.86 -3.82
CA PRO A 398 15.97 -19.25 -3.64
C PRO A 398 14.80 -20.01 -3.04
N SER A 399 14.44 -21.15 -3.64
CA SER A 399 13.38 -22.05 -3.17
C SER A 399 13.63 -22.60 -1.75
N THR A 400 14.84 -22.41 -1.22
CA THR A 400 15.28 -22.88 0.10
C THR A 400 14.90 -21.98 1.27
N ILE A 401 14.34 -20.78 1.06
CA ILE A 401 13.92 -19.89 2.17
C ILE A 401 12.58 -20.33 2.81
N PHE A 402 11.81 -21.22 2.17
CA PHE A 402 10.58 -21.77 2.75
C PHE A 402 10.79 -22.78 3.88
N VAL A 403 12.06 -23.07 4.23
CA VAL A 403 12.41 -24.01 5.31
C VAL A 403 13.24 -23.29 6.36
N ASN A 404 12.67 -22.26 7.01
CA ASN A 404 13.25 -21.78 8.24
C ASN A 404 12.16 -21.61 9.32
N THR A 405 12.20 -22.56 10.23
CA THR A 405 11.27 -22.90 11.31
C THR A 405 11.16 -21.84 12.42
N LYS A 406 11.35 -20.56 12.09
CA LYS A 406 11.30 -19.43 13.05
C LYS A 406 10.01 -18.62 13.03
N VAL A 407 9.06 -18.94 12.14
CA VAL A 407 7.72 -18.33 12.14
C VAL A 407 6.95 -18.67 13.42
N HIS A 408 7.26 -19.78 14.09
CA HIS A 408 6.57 -20.18 15.32
C HIS A 408 6.84 -19.26 16.53
N ASN A 409 7.99 -18.57 16.58
CA ASN A 409 8.31 -17.70 17.72
C ASN A 409 7.74 -16.28 17.57
N ILE A 410 7.28 -15.90 16.36
CA ILE A 410 6.55 -14.64 16.14
C ILE A 410 5.09 -14.79 16.61
N ILE A 411 4.55 -16.02 16.65
CA ILE A 411 3.18 -16.32 17.08
C ILE A 411 2.99 -16.17 18.61
N GLN A 412 4.06 -16.16 19.40
CA GLN A 412 3.95 -15.94 20.86
C GLN A 412 3.81 -14.46 21.26
N CYS A 413 3.93 -13.52 20.32
CA CYS A 413 3.76 -12.08 20.58
C CYS A 413 2.46 -11.50 20.00
N PHE A 414 1.46 -12.32 19.67
CA PHE A 414 0.14 -11.87 19.18
C PHE A 414 -0.99 -12.10 20.16
#